data_AF-A0A1C2DUD9-F1
#
_entry.id   AF-A0A1C2DUD9-F1
#
_cell.length_a   1.000
_cell.length_b   1.000
_cell.length_c   1.000
_cell.angle_alpha   90.00
_cell.angle_beta   90.00
_cell.angle_gamma   90.00
#
_symmetry.space_group_name_H-M   'P 1'
#
loop_
_entity.id
_entity.type
_entity.pdbx_description
1 polymer ?
#
loop_
_entity_poly.entity_id
_entity_poly.type
_entity_poly.pdbx_seq_one_letter_code
_entity_poly.pdbx_strand_id
1 'polypeptide(L)'
;MNLNTAREGWEPTQCLNARGDPFIENFNMSLAQPHARSVRLNGLATCLRLEEVYWNILSEMARFNDCSINAVLSYVDREVHLRYGGVKNFSGLIRVVCVAHVLSAEGLRLTPSPT
;
A
#
# COMPACT_ATOMS: atom_id res chain seq x y z
N MET A 1 2.05 1.35 -53.88
CA MET A 1 1.91 1.93 -52.53
C MET A 1 1.67 0.80 -51.56
N ASN A 2 2.69 0.38 -50.81
CA ASN A 2 2.58 -0.70 -49.82
C ASN A 2 2.43 -0.12 -48.42
N LEU A 3 1.41 -0.57 -47.72
CA LEU A 3 1.15 -0.34 -46.31
C LEU A 3 2.17 -1.15 -45.50
N ASN A 4 3.18 -0.50 -44.93
CA ASN A 4 4.01 -1.09 -43.88
C ASN A 4 3.88 -0.24 -42.62
N THR A 5 2.85 -0.55 -41.86
CA THR A 5 2.75 -0.28 -40.42
C THR A 5 3.81 -1.14 -39.74
N ALA A 6 5.01 -0.59 -39.55
CA ALA A 6 6.04 -1.23 -38.74
C ALA A 6 5.64 -1.08 -37.27
N ARG A 7 5.20 -2.20 -36.70
CA ARG A 7 4.99 -2.43 -35.27
C ARG A 7 6.31 -2.15 -34.54
N GLU A 8 6.36 -1.10 -33.73
CA GLU A 8 7.43 -0.92 -32.75
C GLU A 8 7.36 -2.11 -31.77
N GLY A 9 8.35 -2.99 -31.85
CA GLY A 9 8.46 -4.18 -31.01
C GLY A 9 8.84 -3.77 -29.59
N TRP A 10 7.85 -3.63 -28.70
CA TRP A 10 8.11 -3.58 -27.28
C TRP A 10 8.52 -4.97 -26.80
N GLU A 11 9.80 -5.15 -26.45
CA GLU A 11 10.27 -6.31 -25.70
C GLU A 11 10.05 -6.07 -24.19
N PRO A 12 9.20 -6.87 -23.50
CA PRO A 12 8.89 -6.67 -22.08
C PRO A 12 10.11 -6.69 -21.14
N THR A 13 11.18 -7.37 -21.57
CA THR A 13 12.44 -7.56 -20.83
C THR A 13 13.28 -6.28 -20.71
N GLN A 14 12.93 -5.19 -21.41
CA GLN A 14 13.65 -3.91 -21.33
C GLN A 14 13.21 -3.02 -20.17
N CYS A 15 12.07 -3.27 -19.54
CA CYS A 15 11.54 -2.41 -18.46
C CYS A 15 12.20 -2.67 -17.10
N LEU A 16 12.61 -3.92 -16.83
CA LEU A 16 13.33 -4.35 -15.62
C LEU A 16 14.37 -5.39 -16.05
N ASN A 17 15.65 -5.07 -15.89
CA ASN A 17 16.69 -6.09 -15.91
C ASN A 17 16.38 -7.09 -14.79
N ALA A 18 16.56 -8.40 -15.03
CA ALA A 18 16.20 -9.47 -14.09
C ALA A 18 16.78 -9.31 -12.65
N ARG A 19 17.74 -8.42 -12.44
CA ARG A 19 18.15 -7.94 -11.12
C ARG A 19 17.20 -6.84 -10.67
N GLY A 20 16.29 -7.17 -9.75
CA GLY A 20 15.27 -6.25 -9.25
C GLY A 20 13.92 -6.32 -9.95
N ASP A 21 13.61 -7.40 -10.69
CA ASP A 21 12.25 -7.65 -11.16
C ASP A 21 11.35 -8.01 -9.96
N PRO A 22 10.39 -7.14 -9.58
CA PRO A 22 9.53 -7.40 -8.43
C PRO A 22 8.73 -8.68 -8.59
N PHE A 23 8.39 -9.10 -9.82
CA PHE A 23 7.61 -10.32 -10.08
C PHE A 23 8.40 -11.62 -9.95
N ILE A 24 9.74 -11.57 -9.90
CA ILE A 24 10.59 -12.76 -9.85
C ILE A 24 11.20 -13.00 -8.47
N GLU A 25 11.62 -11.95 -7.76
CA GLU A 25 12.35 -12.12 -6.51
C GLU A 25 11.46 -12.49 -5.32
N ASN A 26 10.44 -11.68 -5.02
CA ASN A 26 9.71 -11.80 -3.75
C ASN A 26 8.18 -11.60 -3.87
N PHE A 27 7.66 -11.43 -5.08
CA PHE A 27 6.22 -11.24 -5.30
C PHE A 27 5.50 -12.57 -5.50
N ASN A 28 4.45 -12.78 -4.73
CA ASN A 28 3.43 -13.80 -4.98
C ASN A 28 2.10 -13.09 -5.23
N MET A 29 1.31 -13.56 -6.19
CA MET A 29 -0.02 -13.03 -6.50
C MET A 29 -0.97 -13.02 -5.29
N SER A 30 -0.77 -13.88 -4.29
CA SER A 30 -1.52 -13.84 -3.03
C SER A 30 -1.37 -12.51 -2.30
N LEU A 31 -0.22 -11.82 -2.43
CA LEU A 31 0.01 -10.50 -1.83
C LEU A 31 -0.91 -9.41 -2.39
N ALA A 32 -1.35 -9.56 -3.65
CA ALA A 32 -2.28 -8.66 -4.32
C ALA A 32 -3.75 -9.04 -4.10
N GLN A 33 -4.03 -10.15 -3.42
CA GLN A 33 -5.40 -10.60 -3.20
C GLN A 33 -6.12 -9.65 -2.22
N PRO A 34 -7.31 -9.12 -2.57
CA PRO A 34 -8.05 -8.25 -1.68
C PRO A 34 -8.80 -9.04 -0.60
N HIS A 35 -8.56 -8.70 0.66
CA HIS A 35 -9.26 -9.24 1.82
C HIS A 35 -10.06 -8.14 2.52
N ALA A 36 -11.35 -8.42 2.74
CA ALA A 36 -12.23 -7.57 3.54
C ALA A 36 -12.23 -8.05 5.00
N ARG A 37 -11.95 -7.16 5.94
CA ARG A 37 -12.01 -7.45 7.38
C ARG A 37 -12.87 -6.40 8.07
N SER A 38 -13.70 -6.84 9.02
CA SER A 38 -14.42 -5.92 9.91
C SER A 38 -13.45 -5.40 10.97
N VAL A 39 -13.30 -4.08 11.03
CA VAL A 39 -12.42 -3.38 11.98
C VAL A 39 -13.25 -2.38 12.78
N ARG A 40 -12.76 -1.99 13.96
CA ARG A 40 -13.41 -0.98 14.80
C ARG A 40 -12.65 0.32 14.72
N LEU A 41 -13.27 1.35 14.14
CA LEU A 41 -12.76 2.73 14.12
C LEU A 41 -13.64 3.55 15.06
N ASN A 42 -13.06 4.12 16.12
CA ASN A 42 -13.80 4.87 17.15
C ASN A 42 -15.03 4.13 17.70
N GLY A 43 -14.93 2.80 17.82
CA GLY A 43 -16.02 1.92 18.31
C GLY A 43 -17.02 1.47 17.25
N LEU A 44 -17.03 2.09 16.06
CA LEU A 44 -17.92 1.72 14.95
C LEU A 44 -17.32 0.60 14.10
N ALA A 45 -18.13 -0.41 13.78
CA ALA A 45 -17.72 -1.48 12.89
C ALA A 45 -17.68 -0.98 11.44
N THR A 46 -16.49 -1.01 10.85
CA THR A 46 -16.23 -0.57 9.47
C THR A 46 -15.65 -1.75 8.69
N CYS A 47 -16.19 -2.01 7.50
CA CYS A 47 -15.62 -3.00 6.59
C CYS A 47 -14.47 -2.37 5.81
N LEU A 48 -13.24 -2.82 6.04
CA LEU A 48 -12.06 -2.33 5.32
C LEU A 48 -11.58 -3.42 4.36
N ARG A 49 -11.40 -3.08 3.08
CA ARG A 49 -10.86 -3.98 2.05
C ARG A 49 -9.46 -3.50 1.64
N LEU A 50 -8.47 -4.36 1.90
CA LEU A 50 -7.06 -4.14 1.56
C LEU A 50 -6.47 -5.42 0.97
N GLU A 51 -5.43 -5.27 0.17
CA GLU A 51 -4.61 -6.36 -0.35
C GLU A 51 -3.82 -7.02 0.79
N GLU A 52 -3.52 -8.31 0.68
CA GLU A 52 -2.87 -9.09 1.74
C GLU A 52 -1.54 -8.49 2.20
N VAL A 53 -0.76 -7.90 1.28
CA VAL A 53 0.49 -7.20 1.62
C VAL A 53 0.27 -6.09 2.66
N TYR A 54 -0.83 -5.34 2.57
CA TYR A 54 -1.09 -4.26 3.52
C TYR A 54 -1.58 -4.81 4.86
N TRP A 55 -2.29 -5.93 4.89
CA TRP A 55 -2.62 -6.61 6.14
C TRP A 55 -1.38 -7.15 6.85
N ASN A 56 -0.39 -7.63 6.09
CA ASN A 56 0.89 -8.08 6.64
C ASN A 56 1.67 -6.93 7.26
N ILE A 57 1.79 -5.80 6.55
CA ILE A 57 2.46 -4.59 7.07
C ILE A 57 1.74 -4.07 8.32
N LEU A 58 0.40 -4.01 8.32
CA LEU A 58 -0.36 -3.61 9.52
C LEU A 58 -0.13 -4.56 10.71
N SER A 59 0.01 -5.85 10.45
CA SER A 59 0.31 -6.85 11.48
C SER A 59 1.70 -6.66 12.06
N GLU A 60 2.68 -6.34 11.22
CA GLU A 60 4.04 -6.03 11.64
C GLU A 60 4.11 -4.74 12.46
N MET A 61 3.45 -3.67 12.00
CA MET A 61 3.32 -2.41 12.75
C MET A 61 2.69 -2.66 14.13
N ALA A 62 1.61 -3.45 14.19
CA ALA A 62 0.93 -3.79 15.43
C ALA A 62 1.88 -4.56 16.38
N ARG A 63 2.60 -5.56 15.86
CA ARG A 63 3.59 -6.33 16.62
C ARG A 63 4.73 -5.45 17.16
N PHE A 64 5.28 -4.54 16.35
CA PHE A 64 6.36 -3.64 16.76
C PHE A 64 5.94 -2.69 17.89
N ASN A 65 4.67 -2.27 17.89
CA ASN A 65 4.12 -1.36 18.90
C ASN A 65 3.42 -2.08 20.07
N ASP A 66 3.55 -3.41 20.15
CA ASP A 66 2.85 -4.25 21.14
C ASP A 66 1.35 -3.93 21.26
N CYS A 67 0.69 -3.79 20.11
CA CYS A 67 -0.73 -3.42 20.03
C CYS A 67 -1.46 -4.25 18.97
N SER A 68 -2.77 -3.99 18.79
CA SER A 68 -3.57 -4.68 17.78
C SER A 68 -3.65 -3.88 16.47
N ILE A 69 -3.97 -4.55 15.36
CA ILE A 69 -4.26 -3.88 14.08
C ILE A 69 -5.38 -2.83 14.23
N ASN A 70 -6.43 -3.14 15.02
CA ASN A 70 -7.49 -2.17 15.31
C ASN A 70 -6.97 -0.92 16.02
N ALA A 71 -5.97 -1.05 16.90
CA ALA A 71 -5.36 0.10 17.57
C ALA A 71 -4.56 0.96 16.58
N VAL A 72 -3.78 0.34 15.69
CA VAL A 72 -3.06 1.04 14.60
C VAL A 72 -4.04 1.80 13.71
N LEU A 73 -5.11 1.13 13.24
CA LEU A 73 -6.12 1.75 12.37
C LEU A 73 -6.87 2.88 13.08
N SER A 74 -7.26 2.68 14.34
CA SER A 74 -7.94 3.72 15.14
C SER A 74 -7.04 4.93 15.40
N TYR A 75 -5.73 4.69 15.59
CA TYR A 75 -4.76 5.77 15.70
C TYR A 75 -4.71 6.58 14.41
N VAL A 76 -4.52 5.95 13.25
CA VAL A 76 -4.48 6.66 11.97
C VAL A 76 -5.77 7.43 11.70
N ASP A 77 -6.93 6.83 11.95
CA ASP A 77 -8.24 7.46 11.80
C ASP A 77 -8.39 8.71 12.68
N ARG A 78 -8.00 8.61 13.95
CA ARG A 78 -7.98 9.76 14.86
C ARG A 78 -7.03 10.86 14.38
N GLU A 79 -5.81 10.50 14.02
CA GLU A 79 -4.78 11.47 13.65
C GLU A 79 -5.15 12.22 12.35
N VAL A 80 -5.73 11.53 11.37
CA VAL A 80 -6.20 12.18 10.14
C VAL A 80 -7.41 13.06 10.40
N HIS A 81 -8.30 12.64 11.29
CA HIS A 81 -9.44 13.46 11.71
C HIS A 81 -8.98 14.76 12.39
N LEU A 82 -8.07 14.65 13.36
CA LEU A 82 -7.58 15.80 14.14
C LEU A 82 -6.74 16.78 13.32
N ARG A 83 -5.91 16.30 12.38
CA ARG A 83 -4.98 17.15 11.63
C ARG A 83 -5.51 17.66 10.30
N TYR A 84 -6.40 16.92 9.66
CA TYR A 84 -6.84 17.19 8.29
C TYR A 84 -8.37 17.23 8.12
N GLY A 85 -9.13 17.11 9.22
CA GLY A 85 -10.60 17.07 9.17
C GLY A 85 -11.16 15.73 8.66
N GLY A 86 -10.32 14.70 8.58
CA GLY A 86 -10.69 13.36 8.12
C GLY A 86 -10.30 13.08 6.68
N VAL A 87 -10.69 11.91 6.17
CA VAL A 87 -10.38 11.47 4.80
C VAL A 87 -11.58 10.73 4.21
N LYS A 88 -11.88 10.99 2.93
CA LYS A 88 -12.97 10.27 2.24
C LYS A 88 -12.60 8.83 1.88
N ASN A 89 -11.33 8.60 1.52
CA ASN A 89 -10.81 7.28 1.18
C ASN A 89 -9.83 6.77 2.25
N PHE A 90 -10.37 6.32 3.38
CA PHE A 90 -9.56 5.77 4.47
C PHE A 90 -8.74 4.54 4.02
N SER A 91 -9.30 3.69 3.16
CA SER A 91 -8.56 2.53 2.63
C SER A 91 -7.34 2.94 1.79
N GLY A 92 -7.44 4.01 1.00
CA GLY A 92 -6.32 4.58 0.25
C GLY A 92 -5.26 5.16 1.17
N LEU A 93 -5.69 5.87 2.23
CA LEU A 93 -4.78 6.38 3.26
C LEU A 93 -3.98 5.25 3.91
N ILE A 94 -4.62 4.15 4.29
CA ILE A 94 -3.92 3.02 4.92
C ILE A 94 -2.85 2.42 4.01
N ARG A 95 -3.12 2.31 2.70
CA ARG A 95 -2.11 1.86 1.73
C ARG A 95 -0.89 2.79 1.71
N VAL A 96 -1.12 4.11 1.68
CA VAL A 96 -0.05 5.10 1.72
C VAL A 96 0.73 5.03 3.03
N VAL A 97 0.06 4.87 4.18
CA VAL A 97 0.71 4.72 5.50
C VAL A 97 1.60 3.48 5.53
N CYS A 98 1.13 2.35 4.99
CA CYS A 98 1.93 1.13 4.92
C CYS A 98 3.20 1.32 4.07
N VAL A 99 3.06 1.94 2.88
CA VAL A 99 4.22 2.25 2.01
C VAL A 99 5.17 3.21 2.71
N ALA A 100 4.67 4.27 3.34
CA ALA A 100 5.48 5.23 4.07
C ALA A 100 6.25 4.59 5.23
N HIS A 101 5.64 3.64 5.94
CA HIS A 101 6.29 2.89 7.02
C HIS A 101 7.48 2.07 6.49
N VAL A 102 7.28 1.30 5.42
CA VAL A 102 8.32 0.48 4.79
C VAL A 102 9.46 1.36 4.25
N LEU A 103 9.13 2.42 3.53
CA LEU A 103 10.15 3.33 2.99
C LEU A 103 10.97 4.03 4.08
N SER A 104 10.32 4.37 5.20
CA SER A 104 11.02 4.97 6.35
C SER A 104 11.99 3.99 7.02
N ALA A 105 11.65 2.69 7.06
CA ALA A 105 12.54 1.65 7.56
C ALA A 105 13.77 1.46 6.67
N GLU A 106 13.60 1.61 5.34
CA GLU A 106 14.68 1.55 4.34
C GLU A 106 15.46 2.88 4.18
N GLY A 107 15.15 3.90 4.99
CA GLY A 107 15.82 5.21 4.94
C GLY A 107 15.41 6.13 3.77
N LEU A 108 14.38 5.77 3.01
CA LEU A 108 13.85 6.58 1.92
C LEU A 108 12.79 7.57 2.42
N ARG A 109 13.04 8.88 2.30
CA ARG A 109 12.08 9.92 2.68
C ARG A 109 11.08 10.19 1.55
N LEU A 110 9.79 10.04 1.86
CA LEU A 110 8.71 10.59 1.04
C LEU A 110 8.69 12.11 1.17
N THR A 111 9.01 12.83 0.10
CA THR A 111 8.79 14.27 0.02
C THR A 111 7.49 14.55 -0.72
N PRO A 112 6.55 15.34 -0.16
CA PRO A 112 5.39 15.79 -0.92
C PRO A 112 5.86 16.64 -2.11
N SER A 113 5.28 16.41 -3.29
CA SER A 113 5.50 17.30 -4.43
C SER A 113 5.00 18.72 -4.08
N PRO A 114 5.73 19.79 -4.43
CA PRO A 114 5.19 21.13 -4.29
C PRO A 114 3.93 21.26 -5.14
N THR A 115 2.82 21.65 -4.52
CA THR A 115 1.57 22.01 -5.18
C THR A 115 1.68 23.31 -5.94
#